data_AF-X1HAW8-F1
#
_entry.id   AF-X1HAW8-F1
#
_cell.length_a   1.000
_cell.length_b   1.000
_cell.length_c   1.000
_cell.angle_alpha   90.00
_cell.angle_beta   90.00
_cell.angle_gamma   90.00
#
_symmetry.space_group_name_H-M   'P 1'
#
loop_
_entity.id
_entity.type
_entity.pdbx_description
1 polymer ?
#
loop_
_entity_poly.entity_id
_entity_poly.type
_entity_poly.pdbx_seq_one_letter_code
_entity_poly.pdbx_strand_id
1 'polypeptide(L)' 'MCLAKVYETTEGDKPILEDIAYMIIEAERVEVETLFGERKVLQGRVRQIDFVKSRVQLEKG' A
#
# COMPACT_ATOMS: atom_id res chain seq x y z
N MET A 1 8.34 0.68 15.75
CA MET A 1 7.07 1.24 15.23
C MET A 1 6.65 0.34 14.07
N CYS A 2 5.40 -0.12 14.03
CA CYS A 2 4.93 -1.02 12.96
C CYS A 2 4.07 -0.22 11.99
N LEU A 3 4.71 0.35 10.96
CA LEU A 3 4.00 1.05 9.89
C LEU A 3 3.40 0.05 8.90
N ALA A 4 2.44 0.52 8.11
CA ALA A 4 1.73 -0.35 7.18
C ALA A 4 2.65 -0.86 6.07
N LYS A 5 2.31 -2.03 5.53
CA LYS A 5 2.92 -2.61 4.33
C LYS A 5 1.87 -2.79 3.24
N VAL A 6 2.27 -2.56 2.00
CA VAL A 6 1.40 -2.70 0.82
C VAL A 6 1.65 -4.04 0.15
N TYR A 7 0.58 -4.72 -0.23
CA TYR A 7 0.59 -6.00 -0.92
C TYR A 7 -0.25 -5.92 -2.18
N GLU A 8 0.19 -6.57 -3.25
CA GLU A 8 -0.62 -6.77 -4.43
C GLU A 8 -1.35 -8.13 -4.35
N THR A 9 -2.63 -8.17 -4.70
CA THR A 9 -3.46 -9.38 -4.57
C THR A 9 -2.92 -10.56 -5.39
N THR A 10 -2.18 -10.30 -6.48
CA THR A 10 -1.64 -11.32 -7.38
C THR A 10 -0.24 -11.84 -7.01
N GLU A 11 0.53 -11.14 -6.17
CA GLU A 11 1.95 -11.47 -5.91
C GLU A 11 2.20 -12.23 -4.59
N GLY A 12 1.15 -12.77 -3.97
CA GLY A 12 1.26 -13.61 -2.77
C GLY A 12 1.45 -12.82 -1.47
N ASP A 13 2.13 -13.41 -0.48
CA ASP A 13 2.28 -12.86 0.88
C ASP A 13 3.53 -11.99 1.11
N LYS A 14 4.20 -11.57 0.04
CA LYS A 14 5.33 -10.62 0.15
C LYS A 14 4.84 -9.19 -0.07
N PRO A 15 5.23 -8.24 0.78
CA PRO A 15 4.89 -6.84 0.57
C PRO A 15 5.68 -6.29 -0.63
N ILE A 16 5.04 -5.44 -1.41
CA ILE A 16 5.65 -4.70 -2.52
C ILE A 16 6.24 -3.37 -2.05
N LEU A 17 5.76 -2.84 -0.92
CA LEU A 17 6.28 -1.64 -0.28
C LEU A 17 6.10 -1.73 1.24
N GLU A 18 7.09 -1.24 1.98
CA GLU A 18 7.11 -1.23 3.44
C GLU A 18 7.24 0.20 3.98
N ASP A 19 7.09 0.35 5.30
CA ASP A 19 7.27 1.61 6.02
C ASP A 19 6.35 2.76 5.54
N ILE A 20 5.10 2.45 5.19
CA ILE A 20 4.15 3.46 4.69
C ILE A 20 3.81 4.47 5.79
N ALA A 21 4.11 5.73 5.54
CA ALA A 21 3.81 6.86 6.41
C ALA A 21 2.57 7.63 5.98
N TYR A 22 2.29 7.67 4.67
CA TYR A 22 1.14 8.40 4.11
C TYR A 22 0.65 7.77 2.80
N MET A 23 -0.66 7.85 2.54
CA MET A 23 -1.29 7.32 1.33
C MET A 23 -2.44 8.24 0.88
N ILE A 24 -2.49 8.54 -0.42
CA ILE A 24 -3.63 9.18 -1.10
C ILE A 24 -4.28 8.14 -2.00
N ILE A 25 -5.61 8.02 -1.92
CA ILE A 25 -6.40 7.06 -2.69
C ILE A 25 -7.31 7.83 -3.65
N GLU A 26 -7.03 7.73 -4.95
CA GLU A 26 -7.76 8.40 -6.03
C GLU A 26 -8.28 7.39 -7.05
N ALA A 27 -9.43 6.77 -6.79
CA ALA A 27 -10.03 5.75 -7.65
C ALA A 27 -9.03 4.63 -8.04
N GLU A 28 -8.44 4.69 -9.24
CA GLU A 28 -7.45 3.73 -9.80
C GLU A 28 -5.99 4.10 -9.52
N ARG A 29 -5.74 5.14 -8.72
CA ARG A 29 -4.41 5.67 -8.49
C ARG A 29 -4.17 5.80 -7.00
N VAL A 30 -3.11 5.17 -6.52
CA VAL A 30 -2.71 5.23 -5.11
C VAL A 30 -1.33 5.85 -5.03
N GLU A 31 -1.23 7.02 -4.41
CA GLU A 31 0.06 7.61 -4.06
C GLU A 31 0.47 7.17 -2.66
N VAL A 32 1.73 6.80 -2.48
CA VAL A 32 2.29 6.37 -1.20
C VAL A 32 3.59 7.10 -0.91
N GLU A 33 3.77 7.49 0.36
CA GLU A 33 5.02 8.01 0.89
C GLU A 33 5.51 7.10 2.03
N THR A 34 6.78 6.69 1.95
CA THR A 34 7.44 5.90 3.01
C THR A 34 7.98 6.79 4.12
N LEU A 35 8.31 6.21 5.27
CA LEU A 35 8.95 6.90 6.40
C LEU A 35 10.26 7.61 6.01
N PHE A 36 10.92 7.15 4.95
CA PHE A 36 12.18 7.70 4.45
C PHE A 36 11.97 8.79 3.38
N GLY A 37 10.72 9.17 3.10
CA GLY A 37 10.36 10.20 2.12
C GLY A 37 10.33 9.72 0.66
N GLU A 38 10.45 8.41 0.41
CA GLU A 38 10.28 7.86 -0.94
C GLU A 38 8.80 7.94 -1.33
N ARG A 39 8.51 8.46 -2.52
CA ARG A 39 7.16 8.55 -3.08
C ARG A 39 6.99 7.63 -4.28
N LYS A 40 5.89 6.88 -4.31
CA LYS A 40 5.50 6.01 -5.43
C LYS A 40 4.03 6.20 -5.80
N VAL A 41 3.74 6.04 -7.08
CA VAL A 41 2.38 5.99 -7.61
C VAL A 41 2.12 4.56 -8.07
N LEU A 42 1.09 3.94 -7.52
CA LEU A 42 0.64 2.59 -7.84
C LEU A 42 -0.68 2.69 -8.61
N GLN A 43 -0.80 1.92 -9.69
CA GLN A 43 -2.05 1.79 -10.45
C GLN A 43 -2.89 0.66 -9.86
N GLY A 44 -4.18 0.92 -9.67
CA GLY A 44 -5.14 0.00 -9.07
C GLY A 44 -5.88 0.61 -7.88
N ARG A 45 -6.70 -0.21 -7.22
CA ARG A 45 -7.59 0.21 -6.14
C ARG A 45 -7.17 -0.38 -4.81
N VAL A 46 -7.45 0.33 -3.72
CA VAL A 46 -7.38 -0.24 -2.38
C VAL A 46 -8.57 -1.18 -2.18
N ARG A 47 -8.27 -2.48 -2.06
CA ARG A 47 -9.27 -3.52 -1.82
C ARG A 47 -9.58 -3.67 -0.33
N GLN A 48 -8.54 -3.63 0.52
CA GLN A 48 -8.67 -3.83 1.97
C GLN A 48 -7.57 -3.09 2.73
N ILE A 49 -7.92 -2.62 3.94
CA ILE A 49 -6.98 -2.17 4.96
C ILE A 49 -7.23 -2.99 6.23
N ASP A 50 -6.19 -3.65 6.73
CA ASP A 50 -6.18 -4.37 8.01
C ASP A 50 -5.20 -3.66 8.96
N PHE A 51 -5.76 -2.90 9.90
CA PHE A 51 -4.98 -2.13 10.87
C PHE A 51 -4.31 -3.00 11.94
N VAL A 52 -4.87 -4.17 12.25
CA VAL A 52 -4.29 -5.09 13.24
C VAL A 52 -3.01 -5.71 12.68
N LYS A 53 -3.00 -6.02 11.37
CA LYS A 53 -1.83 -6.56 10.67
C LYS A 53 -0.93 -5.51 10.04
N SER A 54 -1.27 -4.23 10.17
CA SER A 54 -0.60 -3.13 9.46
C SER A 54 -0.46 -3.44 7.95
N ARG A 55 -1.56 -3.84 7.29
CA ARG A 55 -1.56 -4.32 5.90
C ARG A 55 -2.55 -3.53 5.04
N VAL A 56 -2.10 -3.07 3.88
CA VAL A 56 -2.94 -2.53 2.81
C VAL A 56 -2.85 -3.46 1.61
N GLN A 57 -3.99 -3.83 1.05
CA GLN A 57 -4.09 -4.70 -0.11
C GLN A 57 -4.59 -3.93 -1.33
N LEU A 58 -3.85 -4.02 -2.42
CA LEU A 58 -4.19 -3.44 -3.71
C LEU A 58 -4.66 -4.53 -4.69
N GLU A 59 -5.63 -4.17 -5.51
CA GLU A 59 -6.05 -4.95 -6.67
C GLU A 59 -5.75 -4.16 -7.94
N LYS A 60 -5.23 -4.83 -8.98
CA LYS A 60 -5.08 -4.21 -10.30
C LYS A 60 -6.47 -3.91 -10.87
N GLY A 61 -6.60 -2.73 -11.47
CA GLY A 61 -7.77 -2.35 -12.29
C GLY A 61 -7.83 -3.12 -13.61
#